data_AF-A0A7V0W0U3-F1
#
_entry.id   AF-A0A7V0W0U3-F1
#
_cell.length_a   1.000
_cell.length_b   1.000
_cell.length_c   1.000
_cell.angle_alpha   90.00
_cell.angle_beta   90.00
_cell.angle_gamma   90.00
#
_symmetry.space_group_name_H-M   'P 1'
#
loop_
_entity.id
_entity.type
_entity.pdbx_description
1 polymer ?
#
loop_
_entity_poly.entity_id
_entity_poly.type
_entity_poly.pdbx_seq_one_letter_code
_entity_poly.pdbx_strand_id
1 'polypeptide(L)'
;MLLADMGTQYTKIYDSQKDEYKIIRSIDWDTEQIADIACGHNCKHKTKIEINELVALAKGAKRLIKEPTFILIDIGSRDIKSVRFKDGEYIGCDWNYMCGAMAGFTIELLGNHFGVDYNKMEVAKERLPIMCGVLGMGELFDRISDGISPEKAIAMFVKGVAKNIHDFSGKADKIYISGGLCENRLFINSFSCEIVPLGRFVQVEGLKDYI
;
A
#
# COMPACT_ATOMS: atom_id res chain seq x y z
N MET A 1 -20.81 11.80 8.98
CA MET A 1 -19.45 11.89 9.52
C MET A 1 -18.48 11.72 8.38
N LEU A 2 -17.41 12.51 8.39
CA LEU A 2 -16.32 12.42 7.44
C LEU A 2 -15.19 11.59 8.05
N LEU A 3 -14.95 10.41 7.48
CA LEU A 3 -13.82 9.55 7.84
C LEU A 3 -12.69 9.73 6.83
N ALA A 4 -11.45 9.75 7.29
CA ALA A 4 -10.31 9.89 6.38
C ALA A 4 -9.07 9.07 6.79
N ASP A 5 -8.48 8.37 5.83
CA ASP A 5 -7.10 7.89 5.91
C ASP A 5 -6.20 8.83 5.11
N MET A 6 -5.55 9.73 5.84
CA MET A 6 -4.73 10.83 5.31
C MET A 6 -3.28 10.39 5.10
N GLY A 7 -3.05 9.66 4.00
CA GLY A 7 -1.72 9.24 3.57
C GLY A 7 -0.86 10.38 3.03
N THR A 8 0.37 10.08 2.61
CA THR A 8 1.29 11.11 2.07
C THR A 8 0.97 11.52 0.64
N GLN A 9 0.77 10.56 -0.27
CA GLN A 9 0.41 10.88 -1.65
C GLN A 9 -1.10 11.06 -1.83
N TYR A 10 -1.89 10.20 -1.18
CA TYR A 10 -3.35 10.16 -1.35
C TYR A 10 -4.07 10.11 -0.01
N THR A 11 -5.18 10.84 0.06
CA THR A 11 -6.15 10.81 1.16
C THR A 11 -7.40 10.09 0.70
N LYS A 12 -7.80 9.07 1.46
CA LYS A 12 -8.98 8.25 1.19
C LYS A 12 -10.07 8.66 2.16
N ILE A 13 -11.23 9.00 1.64
CA ILE A 13 -12.29 9.68 2.36
C ILE A 13 -13.56 8.85 2.23
N TYR A 14 -14.32 8.78 3.32
CA TYR A 14 -15.70 8.28 3.31
C TYR A 14 -16.61 9.32 3.96
N ASP A 15 -17.64 9.74 3.22
CA ASP A 15 -18.71 10.61 3.72
C ASP A 15 -19.93 9.77 4.09
N SER A 16 -20.15 9.59 5.39
CA SER A 16 -21.25 8.75 5.88
C SER A 16 -22.64 9.36 5.67
N GLN A 17 -22.75 10.66 5.35
CA GLN A 17 -24.05 11.27 5.04
C GLN A 17 -24.49 10.95 3.61
N LYS A 18 -23.51 10.77 2.72
CA LYS A 18 -23.74 10.47 1.29
C LYS A 18 -23.50 9.01 0.93
N ASP A 19 -22.92 8.23 1.85
CA ASP A 19 -22.44 6.87 1.60
C ASP A 19 -21.46 6.82 0.41
N GLU A 20 -20.52 7.78 0.38
CA GLU A 20 -19.63 7.97 -0.77
C GLU A 20 -18.16 7.83 -0.37
N TYR A 21 -17.41 7.12 -1.20
CA TYR A 21 -15.96 7.01 -1.10
C TYR A 21 -15.27 7.90 -2.12
N LYS A 22 -14.21 8.57 -1.68
CA LYS A 22 -13.39 9.43 -2.54
C LYS A 22 -11.92 9.23 -2.27
N ILE A 23 -11.12 9.30 -3.32
CA ILE A 23 -9.66 9.43 -3.21
C ILE A 23 -9.27 10.78 -3.80
N ILE A 24 -8.47 11.54 -3.07
CA ILE A 24 -7.83 12.76 -3.56
C ILE A 24 -6.32 12.66 -3.38
N ARG A 25 -5.54 13.47 -4.12
CA ARG A 25 -4.15 13.65 -3.73
C ARG A 25 -4.14 14.39 -2.39
N SER A 26 -3.26 14.00 -1.48
CA SER A 26 -3.21 14.61 -0.15
C SER A 26 -2.87 16.10 -0.17
N ILE A 27 -2.23 16.57 -1.25
CA ILE A 27 -1.97 17.99 -1.50
C ILE A 27 -3.23 18.78 -1.85
N ASP A 28 -4.29 18.11 -2.32
CA ASP A 28 -5.55 18.72 -2.70
C ASP A 28 -6.55 18.75 -1.52
N TRP A 29 -6.13 18.35 -0.31
CA TRP A 29 -6.95 18.47 0.90
C TRP A 29 -7.08 19.93 1.31
N ASP A 30 -8.32 20.40 1.46
CA ASP A 30 -8.61 21.74 1.95
C ASP A 30 -8.16 21.90 3.42
N THR A 31 -7.23 22.81 3.67
CA THR A 31 -6.68 23.04 5.01
C THR A 31 -7.70 23.56 6.02
N GLU A 32 -8.82 24.11 5.57
CA GLU A 32 -9.92 24.53 6.46
C GLU A 32 -10.86 23.37 6.81
N GLN A 33 -10.83 22.28 6.02
CA GLN A 33 -11.64 21.10 6.24
C GLN A 33 -11.08 20.23 7.37
N ILE A 34 -11.95 19.86 8.31
CA ILE A 34 -11.65 18.97 9.44
C ILE A 34 -12.47 17.68 9.31
N ALA A 35 -11.79 16.52 9.29
CA ALA A 35 -12.43 15.22 9.38
C ALA A 35 -13.02 14.96 10.78
N ASP A 36 -14.09 14.18 10.86
CA ASP A 36 -14.63 13.78 12.15
C ASP A 36 -13.72 12.75 12.83
N ILE A 37 -13.26 11.77 12.06
CA ILE A 37 -12.33 10.73 12.52
C ILE A 37 -11.32 10.48 11.41
N ALA A 38 -10.04 10.41 11.76
CA ALA A 38 -9.01 10.13 10.77
C ALA A 38 -7.86 9.32 11.34
N CYS A 39 -7.13 8.68 10.43
CA CYS A 39 -5.83 8.08 10.67
C CYS A 39 -4.86 8.47 9.55
N GLY A 40 -3.63 7.93 9.61
CA GLY A 40 -2.60 8.14 8.60
C GLY A 40 -1.67 9.32 8.91
N HIS A 41 -0.52 9.34 8.24
CA HIS A 41 0.58 10.24 8.55
C HIS A 41 0.22 11.74 8.61
N ASN A 42 -0.71 12.19 7.77
CA ASN A 42 -1.05 13.60 7.61
C ASN A 42 -2.32 14.03 8.34
N CYS A 43 -2.91 13.18 9.19
CA CYS A 43 -4.19 13.49 9.82
C CYS A 43 -4.09 14.46 11.00
N LYS A 44 -2.89 14.61 11.58
CA LYS A 44 -2.67 15.49 12.73
C LYS A 44 -3.11 16.92 12.41
N HIS A 45 -3.89 17.51 13.32
CA HIS A 45 -4.53 18.84 13.18
C HIS A 45 -5.61 18.95 12.08
N LYS A 46 -5.92 17.88 11.35
CA LYS A 46 -6.95 17.84 10.29
C LYS A 46 -8.14 16.96 10.68
N THR A 47 -8.22 16.55 11.94
CA THR A 47 -9.27 15.67 12.46
C THR A 47 -9.68 16.05 13.88
N LYS A 48 -10.93 15.78 14.23
CA LYS A 48 -11.42 15.89 15.62
C LYS A 48 -10.93 14.72 16.47
N ILE A 49 -10.93 13.51 15.90
CA ILE A 49 -10.47 12.29 16.55
C ILE A 49 -9.40 11.64 15.69
N GLU A 50 -8.21 11.45 16.27
CA GLU A 50 -7.10 10.74 15.65
C GLU A 50 -7.10 9.28 16.13
N ILE A 51 -7.16 8.34 15.19
CA ILE A 51 -7.07 6.91 15.45
C ILE A 51 -5.72 6.41 14.93
N ASN A 52 -5.06 5.56 15.71
CA ASN A 52 -3.81 4.94 15.29
C ASN A 52 -4.03 4.11 14.01
N GLU A 53 -3.15 4.28 13.03
CA GLU A 53 -3.30 3.67 11.70
C GLU A 53 -3.25 2.13 11.73
N LEU A 54 -2.44 1.51 12.59
CA LEU A 54 -2.42 0.05 12.72
C LEU A 54 -3.71 -0.48 13.36
N VAL A 55 -4.29 0.28 14.29
CA VAL A 55 -5.60 -0.05 14.89
C VAL A 55 -6.70 0.04 13.83
N ALA A 56 -6.73 1.11 13.05
CA ALA A 56 -7.66 1.26 11.93
C ALA A 56 -7.47 0.12 10.90
N LEU A 57 -6.23 -0.21 10.53
CA LEU A 57 -5.92 -1.30 9.61
C LEU A 57 -6.42 -2.66 10.14
N ALA A 58 -6.15 -2.99 11.40
CA ALA A 58 -6.58 -4.26 11.99
C ALA A 58 -8.11 -4.39 12.07
N LYS A 59 -8.81 -3.30 12.43
CA LYS A 59 -10.29 -3.26 12.45
C LYS A 59 -10.87 -3.40 11.04
N GLY A 60 -10.30 -2.68 10.07
CA GLY A 60 -10.67 -2.78 8.67
C GLY A 60 -10.49 -4.19 8.12
N ALA A 61 -9.35 -4.83 8.44
CA ALA A 61 -9.07 -6.20 8.09
C ALA A 61 -10.15 -7.16 8.62
N LYS A 62 -10.49 -7.06 9.92
CA LYS A 62 -11.51 -7.88 10.57
C LYS A 62 -12.92 -7.65 9.98
N ARG A 63 -13.23 -6.44 9.51
CA ARG A 63 -14.50 -6.12 8.85
C ARG A 63 -14.58 -6.78 7.46
N LEU A 64 -13.51 -6.69 6.68
CA LEU A 64 -13.48 -7.06 5.25
C LEU A 64 -13.15 -8.53 5.00
N ILE A 65 -12.21 -9.11 5.74
CA ILE A 65 -11.74 -10.48 5.55
C ILE A 65 -12.61 -11.42 6.41
N LYS A 66 -13.19 -12.46 5.79
CA LYS A 66 -14.04 -13.44 6.48
C LYS A 66 -13.30 -14.66 7.00
N GLU A 67 -12.07 -14.89 6.53
CA GLU A 67 -11.22 -15.96 7.01
C GLU A 67 -10.76 -15.67 8.46
N PRO A 68 -10.71 -16.67 9.35
CA PRO A 68 -10.30 -16.46 10.75
C PRO A 68 -8.78 -16.33 10.91
N THR A 69 -8.00 -16.85 9.96
CA THR A 69 -6.54 -16.84 9.98
C THR A 69 -6.03 -16.24 8.67
N PHE A 70 -5.37 -15.10 8.76
CA PHE A 70 -4.87 -14.39 7.58
C PHE A 70 -3.73 -13.43 7.93
N ILE A 71 -3.04 -12.98 6.89
CA ILE A 71 -2.17 -11.80 6.93
C ILE A 71 -2.68 -10.76 5.94
N LEU A 72 -2.81 -9.53 6.40
CA LEU A 72 -2.99 -8.36 5.56
C LEU A 72 -1.69 -7.56 5.56
N ILE A 73 -1.26 -7.13 4.37
CA ILE A 73 -0.18 -6.17 4.17
C ILE A 73 -0.74 -4.91 3.51
N ASP A 74 -0.66 -3.79 4.21
CA ASP A 74 -0.92 -2.48 3.65
C ASP A 74 0.36 -1.88 3.09
N ILE A 75 0.31 -1.48 1.82
CA ILE A 75 1.44 -0.93 1.10
C ILE A 75 1.16 0.54 0.80
N GLY A 76 1.68 1.39 1.68
CA GLY A 76 1.63 2.83 1.55
C GLY A 76 2.72 3.37 0.62
N SER A 77 2.70 4.69 0.46
CA SER A 77 3.76 5.43 -0.22
C SER A 77 5.05 5.54 0.60
N ARG A 78 4.93 5.40 1.93
CA ARG A 78 5.96 5.75 2.92
C ARG A 78 6.30 4.67 3.91
N ASP A 79 5.53 3.59 3.95
CA ASP A 79 5.70 2.46 4.86
C ASP A 79 4.92 1.25 4.35
N ILE A 80 5.27 0.11 4.92
CA ILE A 80 4.56 -1.15 4.74
C ILE A 80 4.17 -1.65 6.12
N LYS A 81 2.90 -1.98 6.29
CA LYS A 81 2.33 -2.45 7.56
C LYS A 81 1.76 -3.84 7.35
N SER A 82 1.94 -4.74 8.32
CA SER A 82 1.22 -6.01 8.34
C SER A 82 0.41 -6.15 9.61
N VAL A 83 -0.75 -6.79 9.49
CA VAL A 83 -1.55 -7.28 10.61
C VAL A 83 -1.84 -8.76 10.38
N ARG A 84 -1.74 -9.54 11.45
CA ARG A 84 -1.91 -11.00 11.42
C ARG A 84 -3.03 -11.39 12.36
N PHE A 85 -3.89 -12.28 11.87
CA PHE A 85 -4.95 -12.90 12.63
C PHE A 85 -4.79 -14.41 12.59
N LYS A 86 -5.16 -15.08 13.69
CA LYS A 86 -5.22 -16.52 13.80
C LYS A 86 -6.43 -16.90 14.63
N ASP A 87 -7.24 -17.82 14.13
CA ASP A 87 -8.43 -18.34 14.80
C ASP A 87 -9.41 -17.22 15.24
N GLY A 88 -9.48 -16.14 14.45
CA GLY A 88 -10.32 -14.96 14.69
C GLY A 88 -9.69 -13.90 15.61
N GLU A 89 -8.53 -14.18 16.18
CA GLU A 89 -7.84 -13.33 17.13
C GLU A 89 -6.65 -12.60 16.51
N TYR A 90 -6.42 -11.37 16.95
CA TYR A 90 -5.25 -10.59 16.54
C TYR A 90 -4.00 -11.17 17.21
N ILE A 91 -3.01 -11.57 16.41
CA ILE A 91 -1.78 -12.18 16.91
C ILE A 91 -0.53 -11.30 16.73
N GLY A 92 -0.67 -10.17 16.05
CA GLY A 92 0.40 -9.18 15.98
C GLY A 92 0.39 -8.35 14.71
N CYS A 93 1.26 -7.35 14.71
CA CYS A 93 1.56 -6.51 13.58
C CYS A 93 3.07 -6.41 13.40
N ASP A 94 3.48 -6.11 12.18
CA ASP A 94 4.83 -5.66 11.90
C ASP A 94 4.74 -4.37 11.10
N TRP A 95 5.69 -3.48 11.31
CA TRP A 95 5.75 -2.20 10.64
C TRP A 95 7.16 -1.94 10.16
N ASN A 96 7.32 -1.93 8.84
CA ASN A 96 8.59 -1.66 8.22
C ASN A 96 8.68 -0.18 7.79
N TYR A 97 9.55 0.57 8.48
CA TYR A 97 9.92 1.96 8.17
C TYR A 97 11.17 2.08 7.28
N MET A 98 11.82 0.96 6.91
CA MET A 98 13.02 0.96 6.07
C MET A 98 12.69 1.38 4.64
N CYS A 99 13.67 1.84 3.85
CA CYS A 99 13.51 2.35 2.48
C CYS A 99 12.75 1.44 1.47
N GLY A 100 12.41 0.18 1.78
CA GLY A 100 11.36 -0.58 1.04
C GLY A 100 9.97 0.05 1.14
N ALA A 101 9.76 0.88 2.14
CA ALA A 101 8.61 1.72 2.44
C ALA A 101 8.32 2.83 1.39
N MET A 102 9.32 3.23 0.61
CA MET A 102 9.11 4.12 -0.55
C MET A 102 8.65 3.36 -1.80
N ALA A 103 8.41 2.04 -1.73
CA ALA A 103 8.06 1.25 -2.90
C ALA A 103 6.86 1.80 -3.68
N GLY A 104 5.77 2.19 -3.00
CA GLY A 104 4.61 2.79 -3.65
C GLY A 104 4.98 4.08 -4.40
N PHE A 105 5.68 4.98 -3.71
CA PHE A 105 6.12 6.25 -4.28
C PHE A 105 7.12 6.06 -5.43
N THR A 106 8.10 5.18 -5.27
CA THR A 106 9.13 4.88 -6.27
C THR A 106 8.52 4.28 -7.53
N ILE A 107 7.60 3.32 -7.39
CA ILE A 107 6.91 2.74 -8.55
C ILE A 107 6.11 3.82 -9.26
N GLU A 108 5.34 4.64 -8.54
CA GLU A 108 4.60 5.74 -9.18
C GLU A 108 5.52 6.76 -9.86
N LEU A 109 6.64 7.12 -9.23
CA LEU A 109 7.65 8.01 -9.79
C LEU A 109 8.27 7.46 -11.08
N LEU A 110 8.66 6.19 -11.10
CA LEU A 110 9.21 5.53 -12.29
C LEU A 110 8.18 5.46 -13.42
N GLY A 111 6.91 5.17 -13.08
CA GLY A 111 5.79 5.18 -14.01
C GLY A 111 5.66 6.50 -14.75
N ASN A 112 5.65 7.59 -13.98
CA ASN A 112 5.55 8.95 -14.50
C ASN A 112 6.81 9.38 -15.27
N HIS A 113 8.00 9.02 -14.78
CA HIS A 113 9.26 9.43 -15.40
C HIS A 113 9.48 8.79 -16.78
N PHE A 114 9.18 7.50 -16.91
CA PHE A 114 9.36 6.77 -18.17
C PHE A 114 8.08 6.70 -19.03
N GLY A 115 6.95 7.21 -18.52
CA GLY A 115 5.67 7.18 -19.24
C GLY A 115 5.13 5.76 -19.47
N VAL A 116 5.37 4.85 -18.52
CA VAL A 116 4.98 3.44 -18.65
C VAL A 116 3.59 3.16 -18.08
N ASP A 117 2.87 2.28 -18.75
CA ASP A 117 1.57 1.79 -18.30
C ASP A 117 1.73 0.38 -17.70
N TYR A 118 1.71 0.30 -16.37
CA TYR A 118 1.87 -0.95 -15.62
C TYR A 118 0.84 -2.03 -16.00
N ASN A 119 -0.32 -1.66 -16.54
CA ASN A 119 -1.32 -2.63 -16.97
C ASN A 119 -0.94 -3.33 -18.28
N LYS A 120 -0.05 -2.73 -19.08
CA LYS A 120 0.41 -3.29 -20.36
C LYS A 120 1.76 -3.99 -20.27
N MET A 121 2.42 -3.88 -19.11
CA MET A 121 3.73 -4.49 -18.88
C MET A 121 3.60 -5.97 -18.50
N GLU A 122 4.54 -6.77 -18.97
CA GLU A 122 4.67 -8.17 -18.61
C GLU A 122 5.59 -8.35 -17.39
N VAL A 123 5.30 -9.38 -16.59
CA VAL A 123 6.12 -9.72 -15.42
C VAL A 123 7.50 -10.18 -15.90
N ALA A 124 8.54 -9.55 -15.37
CA ALA A 124 9.91 -9.94 -15.70
C ALA A 124 10.20 -11.38 -15.23
N LYS A 125 11.01 -12.13 -15.99
CA LYS A 125 11.48 -13.45 -15.55
C LYS A 125 12.43 -13.32 -14.35
N GLU A 126 13.34 -12.37 -14.44
CA GLU A 126 14.32 -12.05 -13.41
C GLU A 126 13.84 -10.89 -12.53
N ARG A 127 14.43 -10.75 -11.34
CA ARG A 127 14.18 -9.63 -10.42
C ARG A 127 15.48 -8.89 -10.15
N LEU A 128 15.37 -7.61 -9.80
CA LEU A 128 16.50 -6.91 -9.19
C LEU A 128 16.66 -7.30 -7.71
N PRO A 129 17.89 -7.32 -7.18
CA PRO A 129 18.15 -7.42 -5.75
C PRO A 129 17.81 -6.08 -5.08
N ILE A 130 16.57 -5.91 -4.66
CA ILE A 130 16.11 -4.68 -4.01
C ILE A 130 16.40 -4.78 -2.52
N MET A 131 17.40 -4.04 -2.03
CA MET A 131 17.57 -3.84 -0.58
C MET A 131 16.59 -2.80 -0.05
N CYS A 132 16.32 -1.78 -0.86
CA CYS A 132 15.49 -0.63 -0.51
C CYS A 132 15.08 0.11 -1.81
N GLY A 133 13.98 0.87 -1.81
CA GLY A 133 13.48 1.54 -3.02
C GLY A 133 14.51 2.45 -3.70
N VAL A 134 15.28 3.24 -2.92
CA VAL A 134 16.32 4.15 -3.44
C VAL A 134 17.50 3.41 -4.04
N LEU A 135 18.07 2.43 -3.33
CA LEU A 135 19.17 1.62 -3.85
C LEU A 135 18.73 0.80 -5.07
N GLY A 136 17.50 0.31 -5.03
CA GLY A 136 16.89 -0.39 -6.14
C GLY A 136 16.68 0.48 -7.38
N MET A 137 16.40 1.78 -7.22
CA MET A 137 16.39 2.72 -8.35
C MET A 137 17.79 2.85 -8.96
N GLY A 138 18.85 2.93 -8.14
CA GLY A 138 20.22 2.94 -8.64
C GLY A 138 20.51 1.74 -9.54
N GLU A 139 20.26 0.53 -9.03
CA GLU A 139 20.41 -0.71 -9.80
C GLU A 139 19.54 -0.71 -11.08
N LEU A 140 18.31 -0.20 -11.01
CA LEU A 140 17.44 -0.07 -12.18
C LEU A 140 18.09 0.81 -13.26
N PHE A 141 18.64 1.96 -12.88
CA PHE A 141 19.30 2.86 -13.82
C PHE A 141 20.60 2.28 -14.36
N ASP A 142 21.36 1.54 -13.54
CA ASP A 142 22.54 0.81 -14.01
C ASP A 142 22.18 -0.19 -15.11
N ARG A 143 21.09 -0.97 -14.93
CA ARG A 143 20.59 -1.88 -15.99
C ARG A 143 20.19 -1.15 -17.27
N ILE A 144 19.59 0.03 -17.15
CA ILE A 144 19.23 0.84 -18.31
C ILE A 144 20.50 1.31 -19.03
N SER A 145 21.51 1.75 -18.28
CA SER A 145 22.83 2.12 -18.83
C SER A 145 23.52 0.94 -19.52
N ASP A 146 23.32 -0.29 -19.03
CA ASP A 146 23.79 -1.53 -19.64
C ASP A 146 22.98 -1.94 -20.89
N GLY A 147 21.99 -1.16 -21.30
CA GLY A 147 21.19 -1.37 -22.52
C GLY A 147 19.89 -2.16 -22.31
N ILE A 148 19.48 -2.44 -21.08
CA ILE A 148 18.14 -2.97 -20.79
C ILE A 148 17.09 -1.86 -21.00
N SER A 149 15.97 -2.19 -21.65
CA SER A 149 14.90 -1.19 -21.82
C SER A 149 14.33 -0.74 -20.46
N PRO A 150 13.90 0.52 -20.32
CA PRO A 150 13.28 1.00 -19.09
C PRO A 150 12.12 0.13 -18.61
N GLU A 151 11.24 -0.32 -19.51
CA GLU A 151 10.11 -1.18 -19.17
C GLU A 151 10.57 -2.49 -18.55
N LYS A 152 11.60 -3.13 -19.13
CA LYS A 152 12.14 -4.38 -18.61
C LYS A 152 12.82 -4.16 -17.25
N ALA A 153 13.61 -3.09 -17.10
CA ALA A 153 14.26 -2.77 -15.83
C ALA A 153 13.25 -2.47 -14.71
N ILE A 154 12.20 -1.70 -15.02
CA ILE A 154 11.06 -1.43 -14.10
C ILE A 154 10.35 -2.73 -13.73
N ALA A 155 10.07 -3.63 -14.68
CA ALA A 155 9.44 -4.91 -14.38
C ALA A 155 10.29 -5.79 -13.45
N MET A 156 11.62 -5.80 -13.62
CA MET A 156 12.55 -6.49 -12.73
C MET A 156 12.57 -5.86 -11.33
N PHE A 157 12.51 -4.52 -11.25
CA PHE A 157 12.41 -3.78 -9.98
C PHE A 157 11.12 -4.11 -9.23
N VAL A 158 9.97 -4.00 -9.90
CA VAL A 158 8.64 -4.29 -9.33
C VAL A 158 8.59 -5.72 -8.80
N LYS A 159 9.16 -6.69 -9.53
CA LYS A 159 9.28 -8.08 -9.07
C LYS A 159 10.16 -8.23 -7.83
N GLY A 160 11.24 -7.46 -7.75
CA GLY A 160 12.07 -7.40 -6.54
C GLY A 160 11.32 -6.87 -5.33
N VAL A 161 10.50 -5.83 -5.50
CA VAL A 161 9.64 -5.28 -4.44
C VAL A 161 8.60 -6.32 -3.98
N ALA A 162 7.90 -6.98 -4.92
CA ALA A 162 6.93 -8.03 -4.60
C ALA A 162 7.57 -9.17 -3.79
N LYS A 163 8.77 -9.60 -4.17
CA LYS A 163 9.53 -10.63 -3.43
C LYS A 163 9.84 -10.22 -1.99
N ASN A 164 10.25 -8.97 -1.77
CA ASN A 164 10.52 -8.47 -0.42
C ASN A 164 9.26 -8.44 0.44
N ILE A 165 8.12 -8.10 -0.15
CA ILE A 165 6.83 -8.08 0.57
C ILE A 165 6.37 -9.51 0.89
N HIS A 166 6.61 -10.47 -0.02
CA HIS A 166 6.37 -11.88 0.27
C HIS A 166 7.27 -12.37 1.42
N ASP A 167 8.55 -11.98 1.45
CA ASP A 167 9.43 -12.31 2.58
C ASP A 167 8.97 -11.65 3.89
N PHE A 168 8.55 -10.39 3.85
CA PHE A 168 7.99 -9.67 5.00
C PHE A 168 6.71 -10.32 5.54
N SER A 169 5.92 -10.95 4.66
CA SER A 169 4.76 -11.75 5.07
C SER A 169 5.14 -13.01 5.88
N GLY A 170 6.42 -13.36 5.97
CA GLY A 170 6.85 -14.67 6.47
C GLY A 170 6.67 -15.77 5.43
N LYS A 171 6.69 -15.41 4.13
CA LYS A 171 6.44 -16.30 2.99
C LYS A 171 5.08 -17.01 3.04
N ALA A 172 4.02 -16.29 3.42
CA ALA A 172 2.67 -16.83 3.43
C ALA A 172 2.24 -17.29 2.03
N ASP A 173 1.46 -18.37 1.97
CA ASP A 173 0.89 -18.91 0.72
C ASP A 173 -0.21 -18.02 0.16
N LYS A 174 -0.88 -17.26 1.04
CA LYS A 174 -1.93 -16.30 0.70
C LYS A 174 -1.72 -15.00 1.48
N ILE A 175 -1.81 -13.87 0.78
CA ILE A 175 -1.66 -12.53 1.36
C ILE A 175 -2.83 -11.66 0.90
N TYR A 176 -3.49 -11.02 1.86
CA TYR A 176 -4.38 -9.90 1.56
C TYR A 176 -3.55 -8.63 1.42
N ILE A 177 -3.80 -7.84 0.39
CA ILE A 177 -3.05 -6.60 0.14
C ILE A 177 -4.00 -5.40 0.08
N SER A 178 -3.63 -4.32 0.75
CA SER A 178 -4.27 -3.00 0.64
C SER A 178 -3.27 -1.91 0.30
N GLY A 179 -3.77 -0.70 0.05
CA GLY A 179 -2.95 0.48 -0.25
C GLY A 179 -2.77 0.72 -1.76
N GLY A 180 -1.96 1.71 -2.13
CA GLY A 180 -1.95 2.24 -3.51
C GLY A 180 -1.53 1.22 -4.58
N LEU A 181 -0.63 0.30 -4.24
CA LEU A 181 -0.12 -0.70 -5.19
C LEU A 181 -1.09 -1.87 -5.43
N CYS A 182 -2.20 -1.97 -4.70
CA CYS A 182 -3.16 -3.06 -4.92
C CYS A 182 -3.84 -2.99 -6.30
N GLU A 183 -3.85 -1.81 -6.92
CA GLU A 183 -4.41 -1.54 -8.25
C GLU A 183 -3.37 -1.70 -9.38
N ASN A 184 -2.12 -1.99 -9.04
CA ASN A 184 -1.05 -2.13 -10.02
C ASN A 184 -0.94 -3.59 -10.50
N ARG A 185 -1.43 -3.88 -11.73
CA ARG A 185 -1.43 -5.24 -12.31
C ARG A 185 -0.05 -5.90 -12.31
N LEU A 186 0.98 -5.18 -12.76
CA LEU A 186 2.34 -5.72 -12.83
C LEU A 186 2.84 -6.14 -11.44
N PHE A 187 2.58 -5.32 -10.42
CA PHE A 187 2.95 -5.59 -9.05
C PHE A 187 2.23 -6.82 -8.49
N ILE A 188 0.89 -6.89 -8.63
CA ILE A 188 0.10 -8.04 -8.15
C ILE A 188 0.55 -9.33 -8.82
N ASN A 189 0.76 -9.32 -10.14
CA ASN A 189 1.18 -10.51 -10.88
C ASN A 189 2.66 -10.89 -10.64
N SER A 190 3.42 -10.05 -9.94
CA SER A 190 4.83 -10.33 -9.64
C SER A 190 5.04 -11.21 -8.40
N PHE A 191 3.98 -11.46 -7.62
CA PHE A 191 4.05 -12.35 -6.46
C PHE A 191 4.09 -13.82 -6.87
N SER A 192 4.74 -14.65 -6.06
CA SER A 192 4.79 -16.10 -6.21
C SER A 192 3.77 -16.84 -5.34
N CYS A 193 2.86 -16.11 -4.69
CA CYS A 193 1.82 -16.63 -3.81
C CYS A 193 0.44 -16.06 -4.20
N GLU A 194 -0.64 -16.56 -3.60
CA GLU A 194 -1.98 -16.03 -3.82
C GLU A 194 -2.10 -14.63 -3.21
N ILE A 195 -2.54 -13.67 -4.03
CA ILE A 195 -2.79 -12.30 -3.59
C ILE A 195 -4.28 -11.99 -3.71
N VAL A 196 -4.85 -11.45 -2.63
CA VAL A 196 -6.22 -10.94 -2.60
C VAL A 196 -6.21 -9.43 -2.36
N PRO A 197 -6.42 -8.61 -3.40
CA PRO A 197 -6.52 -7.17 -3.25
C PRO A 197 -7.79 -6.77 -2.48
N LEU A 198 -7.66 -5.92 -1.47
CA LEU A 198 -8.76 -5.34 -0.69
C LEU A 198 -9.06 -3.89 -1.07
N GLY A 199 -8.33 -3.32 -2.03
CA GLY A 199 -8.45 -1.93 -2.40
C GLY A 199 -7.75 -0.98 -1.43
N ARG A 200 -8.18 0.29 -1.46
CA ARG A 200 -7.48 1.41 -0.81
C ARG A 200 -8.17 1.95 0.44
N PHE A 201 -9.27 1.34 0.85
CA PHE A 201 -10.15 1.86 1.89
C PHE A 201 -10.17 1.03 3.17
N VAL A 202 -9.26 0.07 3.35
CA VAL A 202 -9.27 -0.83 4.52
C VAL A 202 -9.21 -0.05 5.84
N GLN A 203 -8.30 0.91 5.97
CA GLN A 203 -8.21 1.75 7.17
C GLN A 203 -9.49 2.54 7.39
N VAL A 204 -10.08 3.10 6.33
CA VAL A 204 -11.36 3.84 6.40
C VAL A 204 -12.49 2.93 6.87
N GLU A 205 -12.53 1.68 6.41
CA GLU A 205 -13.46 0.68 6.93
C GLU A 205 -13.22 0.39 8.41
N GLY A 206 -11.98 0.43 8.88
CA GLY A 206 -11.68 0.30 10.30
C GLY A 206 -12.14 1.49 11.15
N LEU A 207 -12.11 2.70 10.59
CA LEU A 207 -12.60 3.91 11.26
C LEU A 207 -14.11 3.91 11.50
N LYS A 208 -14.89 3.17 10.70
CA LYS A 208 -16.34 3.03 10.90
C LYS A 208 -16.74 2.37 12.22
N ASP A 209 -15.82 1.72 12.92
CA ASP A 209 -16.06 1.20 14.27
C ASP A 209 -16.17 2.29 15.34
N TYR A 210 -15.90 3.55 14.98
CA TYR A 210 -15.90 4.70 15.88
C TYR A 210 -17.00 5.72 15.54
N ILE A 211 -17.87 5.39 14.58
CA ILE A 211 -19.10 6.13 14.27
C ILE A 211 -20.17 5.80 15.31
#